data_AF-A0A7Y0U0L5-F1
#
_entry.id   AF-A0A7Y0U0L5-F1
#
_cell.length_a   1.000
_cell.length_b   1.000
_cell.length_c   1.000
_cell.angle_alpha   90.00
_cell.angle_beta   90.00
_cell.angle_gamma   90.00
#
_symmetry.space_group_name_H-M   'P 1'
#
loop_
_entity.id
_entity.type
_entity.pdbx_description
1 polymer ?
#
loop_
_entity_poly.entity_id
_entity_poly.type
_entity_poly.pdbx_seq_one_letter_code
_entity_poly.pdbx_strand_id
1 'polypeptide(L)'
;MYGVDVSAEYKARRWRKLLVLIDQLPSASRFAQAYLTDENNSDRLALAQLEAEKDTDNNHGSMSFREWDLQASQLAILIDAIHALNATVMAVGGGKPPHIEPFPRPQTAGEKALDKARAEAMDDFVNLITPGRSPS
;
A
#
# COMPACT_ATOMS: atom_id res chain seq x y z
N MET A 1 -5.27 25.78 -5.13
CA MET A 1 -6.24 24.76 -5.59
C MET A 1 -7.59 25.46 -5.70
N TYR A 2 -8.12 25.61 -6.92
CA TYR A 2 -9.40 26.30 -7.13
C TYR A 2 -10.52 25.48 -6.49
N GLY A 3 -11.28 26.10 -5.58
CA GLY A 3 -12.45 25.46 -4.97
C GLY A 3 -13.48 25.16 -6.05
N VAL A 4 -13.66 23.87 -6.37
CA VAL A 4 -14.75 23.43 -7.23
C VAL A 4 -16.05 23.66 -6.47
N ASP A 5 -16.97 24.44 -7.04
CA ASP A 5 -18.30 24.63 -6.46
C ASP A 5 -19.14 23.37 -6.69
N VAL A 6 -19.17 22.51 -5.67
CA VAL A 6 -19.93 21.26 -5.64
C VAL A 6 -21.42 21.50 -5.91
N SER A 7 -21.97 22.63 -5.46
CA SER A 7 -23.38 22.96 -5.62
C SER A 7 -23.73 23.28 -7.08
N ALA A 8 -22.85 23.98 -7.79
CA ALA A 8 -23.00 24.26 -9.21
C ALA A 8 -22.86 22.98 -10.06
N GLU A 9 -21.92 22.10 -9.72
CA GLU A 9 -21.69 20.81 -10.38
C GLU A 9 -22.89 19.86 -10.21
N TYR A 10 -23.47 19.83 -9.01
CA TYR A 10 -24.68 19.06 -8.69
C TYR A 10 -25.88 19.55 -9.50
N LYS A 11 -26.14 20.86 -9.51
CA LYS A 11 -27.23 21.48 -10.30
C LYS A 11 -27.06 21.21 -11.80
N ALA A 12 -25.83 21.23 -12.28
CA ALA A 12 -25.50 20.92 -13.67
C ALA A 12 -25.51 19.42 -14.00
N ARG A 13 -25.89 18.55 -13.04
CA ARG A 13 -25.98 17.09 -13.20
C ARG A 13 -24.69 16.43 -13.69
N ARG A 14 -23.54 16.98 -13.32
CA ARG A 14 -22.22 16.45 -13.71
C ARG A 14 -21.76 15.35 -12.75
N TRP A 15 -22.55 14.28 -12.66
CA TRP A 15 -22.36 13.18 -11.72
C TRP A 15 -20.97 12.55 -11.79
N ARG A 16 -20.46 12.32 -13.00
CA ARG A 16 -19.13 11.74 -13.19
C ARG A 16 -18.03 12.58 -12.54
N LYS A 17 -18.12 13.90 -12.65
CA LYS A 17 -17.12 14.81 -12.08
C LYS A 17 -17.19 14.82 -10.55
N LEU A 18 -18.38 14.72 -9.98
CA LEU A 18 -18.58 14.59 -8.54
C LEU A 18 -18.01 13.29 -7.99
N LEU A 19 -18.25 12.16 -8.67
CA LEU A 19 -17.69 10.86 -8.28
C LEU A 19 -16.15 10.87 -8.31
N VAL A 20 -15.56 11.41 -9.39
CA VAL A 20 -14.10 11.56 -9.48
C VAL A 20 -13.54 12.42 -8.34
N LEU A 21 -14.27 13.46 -7.92
CA LEU A 21 -13.86 14.30 -6.79
C LEU A 21 -13.93 13.54 -5.47
N ILE A 22 -15.00 12.76 -5.25
CA ILE A 22 -15.16 11.90 -4.08
C ILE A 22 -14.02 10.89 -4.00
N ASP A 23 -13.66 10.26 -5.12
CA ASP A 23 -12.56 9.28 -5.20
C ASP A 23 -11.18 9.89 -4.92
N GLN A 24 -11.04 11.22 -5.06
CA GLN A 24 -9.80 11.96 -4.80
C GLN A 24 -9.71 12.50 -3.36
N LEU A 25 -10.76 12.34 -2.54
CA LEU A 25 -10.70 12.77 -1.15
C LEU A 25 -9.70 11.93 -0.34
N PRO A 26 -9.01 12.53 0.65
CA PRO A 26 -8.21 11.76 1.59
C PRO A 26 -9.05 10.69 2.31
N SER A 27 -8.43 9.57 2.65
CA SER A 27 -9.06 8.50 3.44
C SER A 27 -9.59 8.99 4.79
N ALA A 28 -8.88 9.91 5.44
CA ALA A 28 -9.31 10.56 6.68
C ALA A 28 -10.33 11.70 6.50
N SER A 29 -11.01 11.79 5.35
CA SER A 29 -12.00 12.86 5.10
C SER A 29 -13.28 12.67 5.91
N ARG A 30 -14.01 13.77 6.15
CA ARG A 30 -15.31 13.73 6.85
C ARG A 30 -16.36 12.90 6.09
N PHE A 31 -16.27 12.85 4.77
CA PHE A 31 -17.13 11.99 3.95
C PHE A 31 -16.83 10.52 4.21
N ALA A 32 -15.56 10.12 4.17
CA ALA A 32 -15.15 8.74 4.44
C ALA A 32 -15.57 8.32 5.86
N GLN A 33 -15.37 9.18 6.86
CA GLN A 33 -15.85 8.93 8.22
C GLN A 33 -17.37 8.68 8.23
N ALA A 34 -18.17 9.59 7.68
CA ALA A 34 -19.62 9.46 7.68
C ALA A 34 -20.09 8.19 6.96
N TYR A 35 -19.49 7.88 5.81
CA TYR A 35 -19.79 6.69 5.01
C TYR A 35 -19.45 5.39 5.76
N LEU A 36 -18.30 5.32 6.42
CA LEU A 36 -17.85 4.15 7.16
C LEU A 36 -18.63 3.94 8.46
N THR A 37 -19.17 5.00 9.06
CA THR A 37 -19.98 4.93 10.29
C THR A 37 -21.48 4.76 10.04
N ASP A 38 -21.94 4.81 8.78
CA ASP A 38 -23.35 4.66 8.44
C ASP A 38 -23.79 3.19 8.60
N GLU A 39 -24.71 2.96 9.54
CA GLU A 39 -25.25 1.64 9.85
C GLU A 39 -25.91 0.96 8.63
N ASN A 40 -26.52 1.73 7.73
CA ASN A 40 -27.16 1.18 6.53
C ASN A 40 -26.17 0.59 5.53
N ASN A 41 -24.91 1.03 5.57
CA ASN A 41 -23.85 0.55 4.69
C ASN A 41 -23.00 -0.55 5.35
N SER A 42 -23.18 -0.82 6.64
CA SER A 42 -22.35 -1.74 7.42
C SER A 42 -22.27 -3.14 6.82
N ASP A 43 -23.41 -3.74 6.46
CA ASP A 43 -23.46 -5.08 5.84
C ASP A 43 -22.71 -5.12 4.50
N ARG A 44 -22.83 -4.07 3.69
CA ARG A 44 -22.15 -3.97 2.40
C ARG A 44 -20.64 -3.79 2.56
N LEU A 45 -20.22 -3.02 3.56
CA LEU A 45 -18.81 -2.82 3.88
C LEU A 45 -18.16 -4.10 4.40
N ALA A 46 -18.86 -4.84 5.27
CA ALA A 46 -18.39 -6.12 5.77
C ALA A 46 -18.19 -7.15 4.64
N LEU A 47 -19.14 -7.23 3.70
CA LEU A 47 -19.00 -8.09 2.52
C LEU A 47 -17.81 -7.69 1.64
N ALA A 48 -17.63 -6.40 1.37
CA ALA A 48 -16.51 -5.90 0.57
C ALA A 48 -15.15 -6.18 1.25
N GLN A 49 -15.08 -6.12 2.58
CA GLN A 49 -13.86 -6.43 3.32
C GLN A 49 -13.52 -7.92 3.25
N LEU A 50 -14.52 -8.80 3.36
CA LEU A 50 -14.34 -10.25 3.19
C LEU A 50 -13.89 -10.63 1.76
N GLU A 51 -14.35 -9.90 0.75
CA GLU A 51 -13.88 -10.07 -0.62
C GLU A 51 -12.43 -9.60 -0.77
N ALA A 52 -12.08 -8.45 -0.21
CA ALA A 52 -10.71 -7.94 -0.23
C ALA A 52 -9.71 -8.88 0.47
N GLU A 53 -10.08 -9.45 1.62
CA GLU A 53 -9.24 -10.41 2.37
C GLU A 53 -8.92 -11.68 1.56
N LYS A 54 -9.84 -12.15 0.71
CA LYS A 54 -9.58 -13.31 -0.16
C LYS A 54 -8.50 -13.07 -1.22
N ASP A 55 -8.29 -11.80 -1.61
CA ASP A 55 -7.27 -11.41 -2.58
C ASP A 55 -5.92 -11.06 -1.93
N THR A 56 -5.81 -11.08 -0.60
CA THR A 56 -4.61 -10.60 0.12
C THR A 56 -3.43 -11.56 0.22
N ASP A 57 -3.54 -12.79 -0.28
CA ASP A 57 -2.48 -13.81 -0.13
C ASP A 57 -1.14 -13.43 -0.80
N ASN A 58 -1.07 -12.36 -1.61
CA ASN A 58 0.16 -11.92 -2.29
C ASN A 58 0.40 -10.40 -2.35
N ASN A 59 -0.40 -9.57 -1.66
CA ASN A 59 -0.27 -8.13 -1.80
C ASN A 59 -0.12 -7.46 -0.43
N HIS A 60 1.11 -7.48 0.11
CA HIS A 60 1.48 -6.61 1.22
C HIS A 60 1.09 -5.17 0.84
N GLY A 61 0.13 -4.60 1.56
CA GLY A 61 -0.59 -3.38 1.21
C GLY A 61 0.32 -2.22 0.86
N SER A 62 0.65 -2.06 -0.42
CA SER A 62 1.30 -0.87 -0.94
C SER A 62 0.38 0.31 -0.67
N MET A 63 0.83 1.26 0.14
CA MET A 63 0.12 2.53 0.31
C MET A 63 -0.13 3.18 -1.04
N SER A 64 -1.26 3.87 -1.17
CA SER A 64 -1.58 4.61 -2.38
C SER A 64 -0.63 5.80 -2.55
N PHE A 65 -0.19 6.07 -3.78
CA PHE A 65 0.60 7.26 -4.10
C PHE A 65 -0.06 8.58 -3.67
N ARG A 66 -1.40 8.59 -3.56
CA ARG A 66 -2.14 9.78 -3.11
C ARG A 66 -1.96 10.08 -1.63
N GLU A 67 -1.72 9.04 -0.84
CA GLU A 67 -1.57 9.13 0.61
C GLU A 67 -0.11 9.21 1.04
N TRP A 68 0.80 8.96 0.10
CA TRP A 68 2.23 9.03 0.33
C TRP A 68 2.74 10.47 0.17
N ASP A 69 2.57 11.24 1.24
CA ASP A 69 3.13 12.59 1.34
C ASP A 69 4.52 12.60 2.02
N LEU A 70 5.08 13.80 2.20
CA LEU A 70 6.39 13.94 2.85
C LEU A 70 6.37 13.42 4.29
N GLN A 71 5.27 13.62 5.03
CA GLN A 71 5.16 13.19 6.42
C GLN A 71 5.11 11.66 6.51
N ALA A 72 4.29 11.02 5.67
CA ALA A 72 4.22 9.57 5.53
C ALA A 72 5.60 8.98 5.17
N SER A 73 6.32 9.62 4.24
CA SER A 73 7.67 9.16 3.86
C SER A 73 8.68 9.26 5.01
N GLN A 74 8.64 10.35 5.79
CA GLN A 74 9.52 10.53 6.95
C GLN A 74 9.19 9.54 8.07
N LEU A 75 7.90 9.30 8.33
CA LEU A 75 7.45 8.31 9.30
C LEU A 75 7.87 6.90 8.90
N ALA A 76 7.75 6.53 7.62
CA ALA A 76 8.22 5.24 7.13
C ALA A 76 9.72 5.05 7.38
N ILE A 77 10.54 6.06 7.10
CA ILE A 77 11.99 6.03 7.39
C ILE A 77 12.26 5.86 8.89
N LEU A 78 11.50 6.54 9.75
CA LEU A 78 11.64 6.39 11.20
C LEU A 78 11.26 4.99 11.67
N ILE A 79 10.18 4.42 11.13
CA ILE A 79 9.74 3.06 11.44
C ILE A 79 10.81 2.05 11.04
N ASP A 80 11.37 2.17 9.83
CA ASP A 80 12.46 1.31 9.37
C ASP A 80 13.68 1.41 10.29
N ALA A 81 14.05 2.62 10.71
CA ALA A 81 15.16 2.84 11.63
C ALA A 81 14.92 2.22 13.01
N ILE A 82 13.68 2.26 13.50
CA ILE A 82 13.29 1.61 14.77
C ILE A 82 13.34 0.09 14.64
N HIS A 83 12.84 -0.48 13.53
CA HIS A 83 12.93 -1.91 13.28
C HIS A 83 14.39 -2.38 13.21
N ALA A 84 15.24 -1.62 12.50
CA ALA A 84 16.68 -1.83 12.47
C ALA A 84 17.27 -1.82 13.88
N LEU A 85 17.01 -0.78 14.66
CA LEU A 85 17.50 -0.67 16.04
C LEU A 85 17.08 -1.86 16.91
N ASN A 86 15.82 -2.27 16.85
CA ASN A 86 15.31 -3.41 17.60
C ASN A 86 16.04 -4.72 17.24
N ALA A 87 16.28 -4.96 15.94
CA ALA A 87 17.04 -6.13 15.52
C ALA A 87 18.50 -6.06 16.02
N THR A 88 19.13 -4.88 15.99
CA THR A 88 20.49 -4.71 16.52
C THR A 88 20.55 -4.99 18.02
N VAL A 89 19.59 -4.48 18.80
CA VAL A 89 19.51 -4.73 20.24
C VAL A 89 19.33 -6.22 20.54
N MET A 90 18.44 -6.91 19.81
CA MET A 90 18.26 -8.36 19.95
C MET A 90 19.53 -9.14 19.61
N ALA A 91 20.24 -8.76 18.55
CA ALA A 91 21.49 -9.40 18.15
C ALA A 91 22.58 -9.24 19.22
N VAL A 92 22.71 -8.04 19.81
CA VAL A 92 23.65 -7.78 20.91
C VAL A 92 23.29 -8.58 22.17
N GLY A 93 21.99 -8.76 22.43
CA GLY A 93 21.48 -9.59 23.53
C GLY A 93 21.63 -11.11 23.33
N GLY A 94 22.22 -11.56 22.21
CA GLY A 94 22.39 -12.98 21.90
C GLY A 94 21.17 -13.66 21.28
N GLY A 95 20.12 -12.89 20.93
CA GLY A 95 18.97 -13.38 20.18
C GLY A 95 19.24 -13.46 18.68
N LYS A 96 18.47 -14.28 17.96
CA LYS A 96 18.46 -14.28 16.49
C LYS A 96 17.62 -13.08 16.01
N PRO A 97 18.22 -12.07 15.35
CA PRO A 97 17.46 -10.91 14.88
C PRO A 97 16.43 -11.33 13.83
N PRO A 98 15.20 -10.78 13.87
CA PRO A 98 14.20 -11.04 12.85
C PRO A 98 14.62 -10.42 11.51
N HIS A 99 14.14 -10.98 10.40
CA HIS A 99 14.24 -10.32 9.10
C HIS A 99 13.36 -9.07 9.14
N ILE A 100 13.92 -7.91 8.82
CA ILE A 100 13.19 -6.65 8.81
C ILE A 100 12.65 -6.46 7.41
N GLU A 101 11.34 -6.60 7.26
CA GLU A 101 10.65 -6.13 6.07
C GLU A 101 10.53 -4.60 6.11
N PRO A 102 10.94 -3.89 5.05
CA PRO A 102 10.75 -2.45 4.97
C PRO A 102 9.27 -2.09 5.09
N PHE A 103 8.98 -0.96 5.73
CA PHE A 103 7.60 -0.47 5.81
C PHE A 103 6.98 -0.34 4.41
N PRO A 104 5.70 -0.74 4.21
CA PRO A 104 5.06 -0.71 2.91
C PRO A 104 5.07 0.70 2.33
N ARG A 105 5.54 0.82 1.10
CA ARG A 105 5.69 2.09 0.38
C ARG A 105 5.13 1.94 -1.03
N PRO A 106 4.56 3.01 -1.61
CA PRO A 106 4.08 2.97 -2.98
C PRO A 106 5.24 2.65 -3.92
N GLN A 107 5.08 1.60 -4.70
CA GLN A 107 6.05 1.22 -5.72
C GLN A 107 5.62 1.73 -7.09
N THR A 108 6.52 2.40 -7.77
CA THR A 108 6.28 2.85 -9.14
C THR A 108 6.27 1.65 -10.09
N ALA A 109 5.62 1.80 -11.24
CA ALA A 109 5.64 0.75 -12.28
C ALA A 109 7.07 0.43 -12.74
N GLY A 110 7.97 1.43 -12.74
CA GLY A 110 9.38 1.26 -13.08
C GLY A 110 10.15 0.44 -12.04
N GLU A 111 9.93 0.70 -10.74
CA GLU A 111 10.54 -0.07 -9.65
C GLU A 111 10.05 -1.53 -9.67
N LYS A 112 8.74 -1.76 -9.86
CA LYS A 112 8.21 -3.12 -10.01
C LYS A 112 8.83 -3.87 -11.18
N ALA A 113 9.02 -3.20 -12.32
CA ALA A 113 9.66 -3.81 -13.49
C ALA A 113 11.15 -4.11 -13.24
N LEU A 114 11.83 -3.22 -12.52
CA LEU A 114 13.24 -3.38 -12.18
C LEU A 114 13.46 -4.53 -11.18
N ASP A 115 12.60 -4.64 -10.15
CA ASP A 115 12.66 -5.74 -9.19
C ASP A 115 12.35 -7.08 -9.86
N LYS A 116 11.39 -7.10 -10.81
CA LYS A 116 11.13 -8.27 -11.64
C LYS A 116 12.37 -8.67 -12.47
N ALA A 117 13.01 -7.71 -13.15
CA ALA A 117 14.21 -7.98 -13.93
C ALA A 117 15.39 -8.48 -13.06
N ARG A 118 15.51 -7.98 -11.82
CA ARG A 118 16.50 -8.48 -10.85
C ARG A 118 16.21 -9.91 -10.40
N ALA A 119 14.95 -10.24 -10.15
CA ALA A 119 14.54 -11.59 -9.77
C ALA A 119 14.85 -12.58 -10.91
N GLU A 120 14.48 -12.24 -12.15
CA GLU A 120 14.80 -13.04 -13.34
C GLU A 120 16.31 -13.25 -13.51
N ALA A 121 17.11 -12.18 -13.36
CA ALA A 121 18.57 -12.28 -13.44
C ALA A 121 19.18 -13.14 -12.31
N MET A 122 18.57 -13.14 -11.13
CA MET A 122 19.02 -13.94 -9.99
C MET A 122 18.66 -15.42 -10.18
N ASP A 123 17.48 -15.71 -10.72
CA ASP A 123 17.09 -17.08 -11.10
C ASP A 123 18.02 -17.63 -12.20
N ASP A 124 18.34 -16.82 -13.21
CA ASP A 124 19.31 -17.18 -14.25
C ASP A 124 20.71 -17.47 -13.66
N PHE A 125 21.16 -16.67 -12.70
CA PHE A 125 22.43 -16.89 -12.02
C PHE A 125 22.44 -18.16 -11.16
N VAL A 126 21.35 -18.42 -10.42
CA VAL A 126 21.19 -19.65 -9.62
C VAL A 126 21.20 -20.88 -10.52
N ASN A 127 20.53 -20.81 -11.68
CA ASN A 127 20.51 -21.88 -12.67
C ASN A 127 21.90 -22.14 -13.28
N LEU A 128 22.72 -21.09 -13.45
CA LEU A 128 24.08 -21.20 -13.95
C LEU A 128 25.03 -21.89 -12.95
N ILE A 129 24.91 -21.58 -11.65
CA ILE A 129 25.77 -22.14 -10.59
C ILE A 129 25.29 -23.53 -10.13
N THR A 130 24.00 -23.83 -10.28
CA THR A 130 23.39 -25.10 -9.85
C THR A 130 22.70 -25.79 -11.02
N PRO A 131 23.45 -26.30 -12.02
CA PRO A 131 22.83 -26.97 -13.18
C PRO A 131 22.16 -28.27 -12.71
N GLY A 132 20.81 -28.25 -12.58
CA GLY A 132 20.00 -29.42 -12.20
C GLY A 132 18.77 -29.16 -11.33
N ARG A 133 18.54 -27.93 -10.84
CA ARG A 133 17.31 -27.61 -10.09
C ARG A 133 16.19 -27.24 -11.06
N SER A 134 15.35 -28.20 -11.41
CA SER A 134 14.13 -27.95 -12.21
C SER A 134 13.15 -27.07 -11.42
N PRO A 135 12.53 -26.04 -12.04
CA PRO A 135 11.49 -25.26 -11.37
C PRO A 135 10.27 -26.16 -11.10
N SER A 136 9.71 -26.05 -9.89
CA SER A 136 8.44 -26.66 -9.47
C SER A 136 7.37 -25.58 -9.39
#